data_AF-A0A7J3U8N7-F1
#
_entry.id   AF-A0A7J3U8N7-F1
#
_cell.length_a   1.000
_cell.length_b   1.000
_cell.length_c   1.000
_cell.angle_alpha   90.00
_cell.angle_beta   90.00
_cell.angle_gamma   90.00
#
_symmetry.space_group_name_H-M   'P 1'
#
loop_
_entity.id
_entity.type
_entity.pdbx_description
1 polymer ?
#
loop_
_entity_poly.entity_id
_entity_poly.type
_entity_poly.pdbx_seq_one_letter_code
_entity_poly.pdbx_strand_id
1 'polypeptide(L)'
;MPKKMHKYLTIMLVSILLITPLSMASAVKIFPLKKRIIEDTGTVRYLKIEGGFFEIIGDKGTYFAGKLWKEYYPINLPSKFKKDGLRVEFTATIAYKGFVTIQMRG
;
A
#
# COMPACT_ATOMS: atom_id res chain seq x y z
N MET A 1 -35.85 -44.04 -7.10
CA MET A 1 -34.57 -43.39 -7.46
C MET A 1 -33.51 -44.47 -7.71
N PRO A 2 -32.86 -44.55 -8.88
CA PRO A 2 -32.07 -45.72 -9.27
C PRO A 2 -30.71 -45.77 -8.56
N LYS A 3 -30.38 -46.94 -7.97
CA LYS A 3 -29.17 -47.23 -7.16
C LYS A 3 -27.83 -46.84 -7.82
N LYS A 4 -27.77 -46.76 -9.16
CA LYS A 4 -26.59 -46.34 -9.92
C LYS A 4 -26.28 -44.85 -9.78
N MET A 5 -27.30 -43.98 -9.74
CA MET A 5 -27.11 -42.53 -9.63
C MET A 5 -26.49 -42.12 -8.28
N HIS A 6 -26.78 -42.88 -7.21
CA HIS A 6 -26.22 -42.58 -5.89
C HIS A 6 -24.71 -42.76 -5.88
N LYS A 7 -24.16 -43.81 -6.53
CA LYS A 7 -22.72 -44.07 -6.60
C LYS A 7 -21.94 -42.96 -7.31
N TYR A 8 -22.43 -42.47 -8.45
CA TYR A 8 -21.78 -41.37 -9.18
C TYR A 8 -21.85 -40.04 -8.42
N LEU A 9 -22.98 -39.78 -7.74
CA LEU A 9 -23.14 -38.59 -6.89
C LEU A 9 -22.17 -38.61 -5.70
N THR A 10 -21.99 -39.78 -5.05
CA THR A 10 -21.02 -39.93 -3.96
C THR A 10 -19.58 -39.77 -4.46
N ILE A 11 -19.24 -40.35 -5.62
CA ILE A 11 -17.90 -40.21 -6.23
C ILE A 11 -17.62 -38.74 -6.60
N MET A 12 -18.60 -38.02 -7.18
CA MET A 12 -18.46 -36.60 -7.50
C MET A 12 -18.27 -35.75 -6.23
N LEU A 13 -19.04 -35.98 -5.17
CA LEU A 13 -18.90 -35.24 -3.91
C LEU A 13 -17.54 -35.47 -3.22
N VAL A 14 -17.01 -36.71 -3.25
CA VAL A 14 -15.68 -37.02 -2.70
C VAL A 14 -14.57 -36.38 -3.55
N SER A 15 -14.71 -36.37 -4.88
CA SER A 15 -13.72 -35.72 -5.76
C SER A 15 -13.64 -34.21 -5.57
N ILE A 16 -14.75 -33.55 -5.25
CA ILE A 16 -14.81 -32.10 -4.99
C ILE A 16 -14.20 -31.77 -3.61
N LEU A 17 -14.33 -32.65 -2.62
CA LEU A 17 -13.78 -32.45 -1.27
C LEU A 17 -12.25 -32.66 -1.19
N LEU A 18 -11.67 -33.45 -2.11
CA LEU A 18 -10.22 -33.67 -2.17
C LEU A 18 -9.42 -32.55 -2.86
N ILE A 19 -10.09 -31.56 -3.45
CA ILE A 19 -9.44 -30.49 -4.24
C ILE A 19 -9.38 -29.15 -3.47
N THR A 20 -9.83 -29.08 -2.22
CA THR A 20 -9.79 -27.85 -1.40
C THR A 20 -8.85 -27.99 -0.19
N PRO A 21 -7.95 -27.04 0.09
CA PRO A 21 -6.82 -26.60 -0.73
C PRO A 21 -5.50 -26.77 0.07
N LEU A 22 -4.51 -27.50 -0.46
CA LEU A 22 -3.15 -27.56 0.13
C LEU A 22 -2.35 -26.24 -0.03
N SER A 23 -3.01 -25.15 -0.47
CA SER A 23 -2.37 -23.84 -0.72
C SER A 23 -2.55 -22.84 0.42
N MET A 24 -2.90 -23.30 1.63
CA MET A 24 -2.84 -22.47 2.84
C MET A 24 -1.45 -22.50 3.52
N ALA A 25 -0.45 -23.06 2.84
CA ALA A 25 0.96 -22.86 3.14
C ALA A 25 1.60 -21.93 2.11
N SER A 26 0.92 -20.84 1.74
CA SER A 26 1.66 -19.65 1.35
C SER A 26 2.41 -19.23 2.61
N ALA A 27 3.64 -19.72 2.76
CA ALA A 27 4.58 -19.23 3.73
C ALA A 27 4.48 -17.71 3.68
N VAL A 28 3.90 -17.11 4.73
CA VAL A 28 4.02 -15.69 4.97
C VAL A 28 5.50 -15.50 5.23
N LYS A 29 6.28 -15.37 4.15
CA LYS A 29 7.62 -14.81 4.21
C LYS A 29 7.37 -13.40 4.69
N ILE A 30 7.44 -13.22 6.00
CA ILE A 30 7.63 -11.92 6.62
C ILE A 30 9.01 -11.51 6.11
N PHE A 31 9.03 -10.92 4.91
CA PHE A 31 10.23 -10.27 4.41
C PHE A 31 10.56 -9.26 5.50
N PRO A 32 11.73 -9.37 6.16
CA PRO A 32 12.15 -8.28 7.02
C PRO A 32 12.07 -7.03 6.14
N LEU A 33 11.33 -6.02 6.58
CA LEU A 33 11.22 -4.74 5.88
C LEU A 33 12.64 -4.22 5.72
N LYS A 34 13.29 -4.57 4.60
CA LYS A 34 14.61 -4.10 4.26
C LYS A 34 14.45 -2.59 4.29
N LYS A 35 15.07 -1.93 5.28
CA LYS A 35 14.98 -0.47 5.46
C LYS A 35 15.34 0.14 4.12
N ARG A 36 14.32 0.61 3.40
CA ARG A 36 14.51 1.27 2.11
C ARG A 36 14.79 2.71 2.45
N ILE A 37 16.03 3.10 2.23
CA ILE A 37 16.44 4.50 2.24
C ILE A 37 16.08 5.06 0.86
N ILE A 38 15.47 6.24 0.83
CA ILE A 38 15.14 6.99 -0.37
C ILE A 38 15.88 8.32 -0.29
N GLU A 39 16.42 8.76 -1.41
CA GLU A 39 16.99 10.09 -1.59
C GLU A 39 16.26 10.80 -2.73
N ASP A 40 15.63 11.92 -2.41
CA ASP A 40 14.80 12.67 -3.37
C ASP A 40 14.85 14.17 -3.09
N THR A 41 14.44 14.93 -4.11
CA THR A 41 14.12 16.35 -3.98
C THR A 41 12.62 16.51 -4.11
N GLY A 42 12.06 17.54 -3.48
CA GLY A 42 10.62 17.74 -3.49
C GLY A 42 10.19 19.08 -2.93
N THR A 43 8.88 19.30 -2.96
CA THR A 43 8.25 20.52 -2.45
C THR A 43 7.30 20.16 -1.32
N VAL A 44 7.48 20.81 -0.18
CA VAL A 44 6.61 20.68 0.99
C VAL A 44 5.25 21.31 0.68
N ARG A 45 4.17 20.58 0.95
CA ARG A 45 2.79 21.06 0.81
C ARG A 45 2.03 20.88 2.11
N TYR A 46 1.26 21.88 2.53
CA TYR A 46 0.34 21.77 3.65
C TYR A 46 -1.05 21.34 3.17
N LEU A 47 -1.56 20.24 3.71
CA LEU A 47 -2.91 19.77 3.48
C LEU A 47 -3.81 20.23 4.63
N LYS A 48 -4.75 21.14 4.31
CA LYS A 48 -5.75 21.66 5.23
C LYS A 48 -6.93 20.68 5.37
N ILE A 49 -6.68 19.55 6.02
CA ILE A 49 -7.72 18.64 6.50
C ILE A 49 -7.89 18.78 8.01
N GLU A 50 -8.87 18.11 8.61
CA GLU A 50 -9.08 18.11 10.06
C GLU A 50 -7.80 17.63 10.78
N GLY A 51 -7.17 18.52 11.54
CA GLY A 51 -5.86 18.30 12.17
C GLY A 51 -4.66 18.81 11.37
N GLY A 52 -4.75 18.81 10.03
CA GLY A 52 -3.77 19.38 9.10
C GLY A 52 -2.39 18.72 9.14
N PHE A 53 -1.79 18.44 7.98
CA PHE A 53 -0.45 17.87 7.95
C PHE A 53 0.35 18.32 6.73
N PHE A 54 1.67 18.14 6.82
CA PHE A 54 2.60 18.43 5.74
C PHE A 54 2.95 17.15 4.99
N GLU A 55 2.98 17.23 3.67
CA GLU A 55 3.52 16.21 2.78
C GLU A 55 4.65 16.78 1.94
N ILE A 56 5.37 15.92 1.22
CA ILE A 56 6.38 16.33 0.25
C ILE A 56 6.04 15.69 -1.11
N ILE A 57 5.84 16.52 -2.13
CA ILE A 57 5.72 16.05 -3.51
C ILE A 57 7.14 15.88 -4.05
N GLY A 58 7.54 14.64 -4.31
CA GLY A 58 8.86 14.31 -4.83
C GLY A 58 8.99 14.48 -6.33
N ASP A 59 10.20 14.78 -6.81
CA ASP A 59 10.47 15.04 -8.22
C ASP A 59 10.83 13.79 -9.01
N LYS A 60 11.41 12.77 -8.37
CA LYS A 60 11.87 11.54 -9.04
C LYS A 60 10.73 10.51 -9.21
N GLY A 61 9.54 10.96 -9.59
CA GLY A 61 8.32 10.14 -9.72
C GLY A 61 7.98 9.75 -11.16
N THR A 62 6.91 8.96 -11.31
CA THR A 62 6.32 8.68 -12.61
C THR A 62 5.14 9.63 -12.84
N TYR A 63 5.07 10.23 -14.02
CA TYR A 63 3.90 11.00 -14.43
C TYR A 63 2.74 10.05 -14.79
N PHE A 64 1.56 10.29 -14.26
CA PHE A 64 0.32 9.63 -14.66
C PHE A 64 -0.81 10.67 -14.70
N ALA A 65 -1.57 10.69 -15.80
CA ALA A 65 -2.59 11.70 -16.08
C ALA A 65 -2.10 13.16 -15.93
N GLY A 66 -0.86 13.45 -16.35
CA GLY A 66 -0.28 14.79 -16.26
C GLY A 66 0.20 15.22 -14.87
N LYS A 67 0.04 14.38 -13.84
CA LYS A 67 0.53 14.63 -12.47
C LYS A 67 1.71 13.70 -12.15
N LEU A 68 2.71 14.20 -11.42
CA LEU A 68 3.79 13.39 -10.90
C LEU A 68 3.32 12.63 -9.64
N TRP A 69 3.27 11.29 -9.70
CA TRP A 69 2.78 10.46 -8.59
C TRP A 69 3.93 9.96 -7.73
N LYS A 70 4.40 10.84 -6.84
CA LYS A 70 5.33 10.46 -5.77
C LYS A 70 5.18 11.41 -4.58
N GLU A 71 4.30 11.04 -3.67
CA GLU A 71 3.99 11.82 -2.48
C GLU A 71 4.58 11.12 -1.24
N TYR A 72 5.14 11.91 -0.33
CA TYR A 72 5.74 11.44 0.91
C TYR A 72 5.04 12.08 2.10
N TYR A 73 4.74 11.25 3.11
CA TYR A 73 4.08 11.65 4.35
C TYR A 73 5.09 11.58 5.50
N PRO A 74 5.83 12.65 5.80
CA PRO A 74 6.89 12.64 6.80
C PRO A 74 6.31 12.52 8.21
N ILE A 75 6.70 11.46 8.92
CA ILE A 75 6.28 11.22 10.32
C ILE A 75 6.92 12.26 11.26
N ASN A 76 8.15 12.69 10.95
CA ASN A 76 8.96 13.53 11.82
C ASN A 76 9.56 14.75 11.08
N LEU A 77 8.75 15.45 10.28
CA LEU A 77 9.21 16.67 9.59
C LEU A 77 9.69 17.73 10.59
N PRO A 78 10.97 18.15 10.59
CA PRO A 78 11.47 19.18 11.48
C PRO A 78 10.70 20.50 11.30
N SER A 79 10.47 21.23 12.40
CA SER A 79 9.70 22.49 12.40
C SER A 79 10.20 23.52 11.39
N LYS A 80 11.52 23.63 11.19
CA LYS A 80 12.14 24.51 10.20
C LYS A 80 11.72 24.24 8.74
N PHE A 81 11.24 23.04 8.45
CA PHE A 81 10.76 22.63 7.13
C PHE A 81 9.23 22.59 7.02
N LYS A 82 8.48 22.91 8.10
CA LYS A 82 7.01 23.00 8.09
C LYS A 82 6.53 24.32 7.47
N LYS A 83 6.92 24.54 6.21
CA LYS A 83 6.54 25.73 5.44
C LYS A 83 6.00 25.29 4.09
N ASP A 84 4.79 25.70 3.79
CA ASP A 84 4.15 25.42 2.50
C ASP A 84 4.96 26.02 1.35
N GLY A 85 5.13 25.26 0.27
CA GLY A 85 5.92 25.63 -0.91
C GLY A 85 7.44 25.51 -0.75
N LEU A 86 7.95 25.03 0.39
CA LEU A 86 9.39 24.95 0.62
C LEU A 86 10.03 23.84 -0.22
N ARG A 87 11.08 24.19 -0.97
CA ARG A 87 11.91 23.22 -1.69
C ARG A 87 12.88 22.52 -0.74
N VAL A 88 12.93 21.20 -0.80
CA VAL A 88 13.78 20.38 0.08
C VAL A 88 14.48 19.27 -0.69
N GLU A 89 15.71 18.98 -0.29
CA GLU A 89 16.41 17.74 -0.58
C GLU A 89 16.43 16.90 0.69
N PHE A 90 16.16 15.61 0.59
CA PHE A 90 16.05 14.76 1.78
C PHE A 90 16.45 13.32 1.52
N THR A 91 16.92 12.70 2.60
CA THR A 91 17.12 11.26 2.74
C THR A 91 16.14 10.75 3.78
N ALA A 92 15.31 9.76 3.43
CA ALA A 92 14.28 9.23 4.33
C ALA A 92 14.32 7.70 4.38
N THR A 93 14.00 7.15 5.55
CA THR A 93 13.74 5.71 5.69
C THR A 93 12.24 5.48 5.57
N ILE A 94 11.82 4.57 4.70
CA ILE A 94 10.40 4.18 4.59
C ILE A 94 9.99 3.44 5.87
N ALA A 95 9.08 4.04 6.64
CA ALA A 95 8.44 3.36 7.77
C ALA A 95 7.32 2.41 7.29
N TYR A 96 6.45 2.89 6.40
CA TYR A 96 5.35 2.13 5.82
C TYR A 96 5.18 2.47 4.34
N LYS A 97 4.76 1.49 3.53
CA LYS A 97 4.40 1.69 2.11
C LYS A 97 2.94 1.29 1.94
N GLY A 98 2.08 2.26 1.60
CA GLY A 98 0.66 2.04 1.41
C GLY A 98 -0.01 3.26 0.79
N PHE A 99 -1.28 3.12 0.45
CA PHE A 99 -2.11 4.23 0.00
C PHE A 99 -2.87 4.78 1.20
N VAL A 100 -2.64 6.06 1.54
CA VAL A 100 -3.49 6.73 2.54
C VAL A 100 -4.82 7.01 1.85
N THR A 101 -5.87 6.29 2.23
CA THR A 101 -7.24 6.56 1.78
C THR A 101 -7.86 7.57 2.73
N ILE A 102 -7.87 8.84 2.32
CA ILE A 102 -8.62 9.87 3.05
C ILE A 102 -10.07 9.77 2.58
N GLN A 103 -10.96 9.24 3.42
CA GLN A 103 -12.39 9.35 3.18
C GLN A 103 -12.85 10.75 3.60
N MET A 104 -13.29 11.55 2.62
CA MET A 104 -14.02 12.78 2.90
C MET A 104 -15.49 12.41 3.06
N ARG A 105 -16.04 12.59 4.27
CA ARG A 105 -17.49 12.61 4.45
C ARG A 105 -17.99 13.98 3.99
N GLY A 106 -18.90 13.97 3.02
CA GLY A 106 -19.73 15.13 2.67
C GLY A 106 -20.88 15.29 3.64
#